data_AF-A0AA48M7J9-F1
#
_entry.id   AF-A0AA48M7J9-F1
#
_cell.length_a   1.000
_cell.length_b   1.000
_cell.length_c   1.000
_cell.angle_alpha   90.00
_cell.angle_beta   90.00
_cell.angle_gamma   90.00
#
_symmetry.space_group_name_H-M   'P 1'
#
loop_
_entity.id
_entity.type
_entity.pdbx_description
1 polymer ?
#
loop_
_entity_poly.entity_id
_entity_poly.type
_entity_poly.pdbx_seq_one_letter_code
_entity_poly.pdbx_strand_id
1 'polypeptide(L)'
;MFVEVRQERGRVSLYVMGAKLVRHPDDFFWLPGRLVAALKPADLPAGIRFAIEDHLPSGRGFYREDRVAFQRDHDSARLLVEVTSQYDPQAWDGIFPLSDTLRARQSVIIGKRDLQVTAHQLDAAAGMLYYQFYWPAGGERDLETVLDSLRDTVCALEAEGNARLWYGAVWGSGETE
;
A
#
# COMPACT_ATOMS: atom_id res chain seq x y z
N MET A 1 11.15 -2.29 24.40
CA MET A 1 9.78 -2.47 23.87
C MET A 1 9.45 -1.23 23.05
N PHE A 2 9.34 -1.36 21.73
CA PHE A 2 9.16 -0.21 20.83
C PHE A 2 7.70 0.24 20.72
N VAL A 3 6.76 -0.68 20.93
CA VAL A 3 5.31 -0.43 20.87
C VAL A 3 4.64 -0.83 22.18
N GLU A 4 3.80 0.04 22.73
CA GLU A 4 3.04 -0.19 23.95
C GLU A 4 1.54 0.01 23.71
N VAL A 5 0.76 -1.03 24.03
CA VAL A 5 -0.71 -1.00 23.98
C VAL A 5 -1.24 -0.83 25.41
N ARG A 6 -2.00 0.23 25.66
CA ARG A 6 -2.69 0.46 26.93
C ARG A 6 -4.20 0.37 26.73
N GLN A 7 -4.87 -0.44 27.53
CA GLN A 7 -6.33 -0.54 27.50
C GLN A 7 -6.90 -0.03 28.83
N GLU A 8 -7.56 1.12 28.79
CA GLU A 8 -8.15 1.75 29.97
C GLU A 8 -9.64 2.01 29.71
N ARG A 9 -10.52 1.45 30.55
CA ARG A 9 -11.98 1.68 30.52
C ARG A 9 -12.59 1.51 29.12
N GLY A 10 -12.14 0.49 28.38
CA GLY A 10 -12.61 0.18 27.02
C GLY A 10 -11.98 1.04 25.91
N ARG A 11 -11.06 1.96 26.23
CA ARG A 11 -10.30 2.72 25.23
C ARG A 11 -8.89 2.14 25.07
N VAL A 12 -8.52 1.85 23.83
CA VAL A 12 -7.16 1.46 23.45
C VAL A 12 -6.36 2.72 23.13
N SER A 13 -5.22 2.89 23.81
CA SER A 13 -4.20 3.88 23.48
C SER A 13 -2.93 3.15 23.04
N LEU A 14 -2.30 3.66 22.00
CA LEU A 14 -1.11 3.06 21.42
C LEU A 14 0.03 4.06 21.48
N TYR A 15 1.19 3.59 21.92
CA TYR A 15 2.41 4.39 22.01
C TYR A 15 3.50 3.70 21.21
N VAL A 16 4.21 4.46 20.39
CA VAL A 16 5.40 4.01 19.67
C VAL A 16 6.56 4.87 20.12
N MET A 17 7.59 4.26 20.66
CA MET A 17 8.76 4.96 21.18
C MET A 17 8.41 6.07 22.19
N GLY A 18 7.38 5.83 23.02
CA GLY A 18 6.86 6.79 23.99
C GLY A 18 5.94 7.88 23.42
N ALA A 19 5.82 8.00 22.08
CA ALA A 19 4.89 8.92 21.44
C ALA A 19 3.50 8.28 21.32
N LYS A 20 2.47 8.95 21.84
CA LYS A 20 1.08 8.51 21.70
C LYS A 20 0.62 8.69 20.26
N LEU A 21 0.11 7.62 19.65
CA LEU A 21 -0.46 7.67 18.31
C LEU A 21 -1.92 8.17 18.34
N VAL A 22 -2.31 8.84 17.25
CA VAL A 22 -3.67 9.30 17.03
C VAL A 22 -4.49 8.17 16.41
N ARG A 23 -5.64 7.84 17.00
CA ARG A 23 -6.59 6.88 16.44
C ARG A 23 -7.50 7.60 15.43
N HIS A 24 -7.59 7.06 14.22
CA HIS A 24 -8.53 7.50 13.20
C HIS A 24 -9.92 6.88 13.44
N PRO A 25 -11.03 7.56 13.05
CA PRO A 25 -12.38 7.01 13.15
C PRO A 25 -12.58 5.65 12.47
N ASP A 26 -11.90 5.38 11.36
CA ASP A 26 -11.95 4.09 10.63
C ASP A 26 -11.08 2.98 11.26
N ASP A 27 -10.86 3.06 12.56
CA ASP A 27 -10.20 2.04 13.39
C ASP A 27 -8.76 1.68 12.99
N PHE A 28 -7.94 2.69 12.72
CA PHE A 28 -6.49 2.54 12.58
C PHE A 28 -5.73 3.64 13.34
N PHE A 29 -4.43 3.46 13.53
CA PHE A 29 -3.57 4.46 14.16
C PHE A 29 -2.64 5.11 13.14
N TRP A 30 -2.53 6.43 13.18
CA TRP A 30 -1.53 7.16 12.40
C TRP A 30 -0.14 6.90 12.98
N LEU A 31 0.73 6.32 12.15
CA LEU A 31 2.14 6.14 12.45
C LEU A 31 2.95 7.20 11.69
N PRO A 32 3.67 8.08 12.41
CA PRO A 32 4.63 8.96 11.78
C PRO A 32 5.73 8.15 11.07
N GLY A 33 6.01 8.46 9.82
CA GLY A 33 7.05 7.90 8.97
C GLY A 33 8.42 7.92 9.63
N ARG A 34 8.75 8.98 10.39
CA ARG A 34 9.98 9.05 11.21
C ARG A 34 10.16 7.92 12.22
N LEU A 35 9.09 7.22 12.60
CA LEU A 35 9.13 6.09 13.52
C LEU A 35 9.17 4.73 12.81
N VAL A 36 8.92 4.69 11.49
CA VAL A 36 8.83 3.44 10.71
C VAL A 36 10.16 2.69 10.71
N ALA A 37 11.28 3.37 10.49
CA ALA A 37 12.62 2.77 10.45
C ALA A 37 13.04 2.12 11.79
N ALA A 38 12.44 2.53 12.90
CA ALA A 38 12.74 1.99 14.23
C ALA A 38 11.94 0.72 14.56
N LEU A 39 10.99 0.33 13.71
CA LEU A 39 10.07 -0.77 13.96
C LEU A 39 10.35 -1.93 13.03
N LYS A 40 10.29 -3.15 13.56
CA LYS A 40 10.20 -4.38 12.78
C LYS A 40 8.74 -4.81 12.67
N PRO A 41 8.37 -5.59 11.64
CA PRO A 41 7.03 -6.18 11.56
C PRO A 41 6.60 -6.93 12.83
N ALA A 42 7.54 -7.59 13.51
CA ALA A 42 7.28 -8.33 14.74
C ALA A 42 7.00 -7.45 15.96
N ASP A 43 7.45 -6.19 15.95
CA ASP A 43 7.19 -5.22 17.04
C ASP A 43 5.73 -4.73 17.03
N LEU A 44 5.03 -4.90 15.91
CA LEU A 44 3.66 -4.48 15.77
C LEU A 44 2.71 -5.44 16.52
N PRO A 45 1.78 -4.92 17.33
CA PRO A 45 0.74 -5.73 17.94
C PRO A 45 -0.18 -6.34 16.87
N ALA A 46 -0.49 -7.62 17.02
CA ALA A 46 -1.43 -8.31 16.14
C ALA A 46 -2.82 -7.68 16.21
N GLY A 47 -3.49 -7.60 15.06
CA GLY A 47 -4.86 -7.09 14.98
C GLY A 47 -5.00 -5.58 14.93
N ILE A 48 -3.92 -4.82 15.15
CA ILE A 48 -3.96 -3.36 15.12
C ILE A 48 -3.49 -2.87 13.75
N ARG A 49 -4.31 -2.04 13.11
CA ARG A 49 -3.99 -1.41 11.83
C ARG A 49 -3.29 -0.08 12.04
N PHE A 50 -2.22 0.13 11.28
CA PHE A 50 -1.45 1.37 11.23
C PHE A 50 -1.55 1.96 9.83
N ALA A 51 -1.60 3.28 9.71
CA ALA A 51 -1.45 3.98 8.44
C ALA A 51 -0.36 5.03 8.56
N ILE A 52 0.43 5.21 7.51
CA ILE A 52 1.54 6.16 7.51
C ILE A 52 0.98 7.58 7.35
N GLU A 53 1.38 8.50 8.23
CA GLU A 53 0.89 9.89 8.27
C GLU A 53 1.66 10.83 7.32
N ASP A 54 2.97 10.62 7.17
CA ASP A 54 3.89 11.47 6.40
C ASP A 54 4.84 10.62 5.53
N HIS A 55 5.89 11.23 4.99
CA HIS A 55 6.82 10.55 4.09
C HIS A 55 7.84 9.74 4.88
N LEU A 56 8.39 8.69 4.28
CA LEU A 56 9.46 7.92 4.91
C LEU A 56 10.75 8.76 5.02
N PRO A 57 11.57 8.55 6.08
CA PRO A 57 12.79 9.32 6.34
C PRO A 57 13.83 9.27 5.23
N SER A 58 13.96 8.12 4.55
CA SER A 58 14.83 7.95 3.40
C SER A 58 14.48 8.85 2.21
N GLY A 59 13.30 9.49 2.22
CA GLY A 59 12.74 10.20 1.06
C GLY A 59 12.33 9.26 -0.08
N ARG A 60 12.57 7.95 0.07
CA ARG A 60 12.02 6.90 -0.78
C ARG A 60 10.63 6.61 -0.26
N GLY A 61 9.67 6.48 -1.16
CA GLY A 61 8.31 6.31 -0.73
C GLY A 61 7.34 6.18 -1.87
N PHE A 62 6.13 5.91 -1.44
CA PHE A 62 4.94 6.03 -2.25
C PHE A 62 4.69 7.52 -2.56
N TYR A 63 3.91 7.80 -3.60
CA TYR A 63 3.55 9.18 -3.93
C TYR A 63 2.86 9.83 -2.73
N ARG A 64 2.85 11.17 -2.66
CA ARG A 64 2.24 11.88 -1.52
C ARG A 64 0.76 11.56 -1.38
N GLU A 65 0.12 11.23 -2.50
CA GLU A 65 -1.28 10.87 -2.63
C GLU A 65 -1.53 9.39 -2.29
N ASP A 66 -0.48 8.59 -2.21
CA ASP A 66 -0.59 7.19 -1.86
C ASP A 66 -0.79 7.03 -0.36
N ARG A 67 -1.72 6.15 0.01
CA ARG A 67 -1.94 5.74 1.39
C ARG A 67 -1.41 4.34 1.61
N VAL A 68 -0.56 4.20 2.60
CA VAL A 68 -0.08 2.89 3.03
C VAL A 68 -0.61 2.57 4.41
N ALA A 69 -1.23 1.40 4.54
CA ALA A 69 -1.63 0.82 5.80
C ALA A 69 -0.97 -0.53 5.98
N PHE A 70 -0.75 -0.94 7.23
CA PHE A 70 -0.28 -2.28 7.53
C PHE A 70 -0.82 -2.77 8.87
N GLN A 71 -0.91 -4.09 8.97
CA GLN A 71 -1.44 -4.79 10.12
C GLN A 71 -0.72 -6.12 10.25
N ARG A 72 -0.27 -6.44 11.46
CA ARG A 72 0.23 -7.79 11.73
C ARG A 72 -0.96 -8.71 11.92
N ASP A 73 -0.96 -9.82 11.20
CA ASP A 73 -2.00 -10.85 11.34
C ASP A 73 -1.95 -11.50 12.74
N HIS A 74 -3.07 -12.06 13.18
CA HIS A 74 -3.21 -12.72 14.48
C HIS A 74 -2.55 -14.10 14.50
N ASP A 75 -2.75 -14.87 13.43
CA ASP A 75 -2.40 -16.29 13.39
C ASP A 75 -1.14 -16.58 12.57
N SER A 76 -0.81 -15.70 11.62
CA SER A 76 0.36 -15.85 10.78
C SER A 76 1.44 -14.86 11.20
N ALA A 77 2.70 -15.30 11.24
CA ALA A 77 3.86 -14.41 11.32
C ALA A 77 4.01 -13.64 10.00
N ARG A 78 2.97 -12.90 9.60
CA ARG A 78 2.88 -12.12 8.38
C ARG A 78 2.35 -10.73 8.70
N LEU A 79 2.89 -9.79 7.97
CA LEU A 79 2.44 -8.42 7.87
C LEU A 79 1.56 -8.32 6.64
N LEU A 80 0.32 -7.90 6.83
CA LEU A 80 -0.52 -7.42 5.75
C LEU A 80 -0.16 -5.96 5.51
N VAL A 81 0.14 -5.59 4.26
CA VAL A 81 0.36 -4.21 3.82
C VAL A 81 -0.64 -3.90 2.72
N GLU A 82 -1.34 -2.80 2.86
CA GLU A 82 -2.28 -2.27 1.87
C GLU A 82 -1.71 -0.97 1.33
N VAL A 83 -1.59 -0.86 0.02
CA VAL A 83 -1.19 0.37 -0.66
C VAL A 83 -2.36 0.81 -1.51
N THR A 84 -2.81 2.04 -1.32
CA THR A 84 -3.80 2.70 -2.18
C THR A 84 -3.10 3.80 -2.93
N SER A 85 -3.02 3.68 -4.25
CA SER A 85 -2.53 4.76 -5.10
C SER A 85 -3.69 5.55 -5.65
N GLN A 86 -3.64 6.87 -5.45
CA GLN A 86 -4.69 7.80 -5.84
C GLN A 86 -4.18 8.75 -6.92
N TYR A 87 -4.99 8.91 -7.97
CA TYR A 87 -4.71 9.70 -9.14
C TYR A 87 -5.81 10.76 -9.26
N ASP A 88 -5.43 12.03 -9.33
CA ASP A 88 -6.38 13.11 -9.60
C ASP A 88 -6.69 13.15 -11.11
N PRO A 89 -7.93 12.87 -11.55
CA PRO A 89 -8.30 12.94 -12.96
C PRO A 89 -8.12 14.34 -13.56
N GLN A 90 -8.18 15.41 -12.75
CA GLN A 90 -8.03 16.79 -13.21
C GLN A 90 -6.56 17.19 -13.39
N ALA A 91 -5.65 16.57 -12.62
CA ALA A 91 -4.21 16.81 -12.71
C ALA A 91 -3.49 15.78 -13.59
N TRP A 92 -4.20 14.81 -14.16
CA TRP A 92 -3.63 13.76 -14.99
C TRP A 92 -3.02 14.33 -16.28
N ASP A 93 -1.72 14.18 -16.42
CA ASP A 93 -0.91 14.65 -17.55
C ASP A 93 -0.33 13.50 -18.40
N GLY A 94 -0.76 12.26 -18.15
CA GLY A 94 -0.29 11.08 -18.86
C GLY A 94 -0.73 11.04 -20.33
N ILE A 95 0.09 10.39 -21.15
CA ILE A 95 -0.12 10.27 -22.61
C ILE A 95 -1.43 9.52 -22.95
N PHE A 96 -1.81 8.54 -22.15
CA PHE A 96 -3.05 7.78 -22.31
C PHE A 96 -4.11 8.25 -21.30
N PRO A 97 -5.41 8.10 -21.61
CA PRO A 97 -6.47 8.40 -20.65
C PRO A 97 -6.25 7.69 -19.30
N LEU A 98 -6.53 8.39 -18.20
CA LEU A 98 -6.34 7.83 -16.85
C LEU A 98 -7.10 6.51 -16.68
N SER A 99 -8.35 6.44 -17.14
CA SER A 99 -9.18 5.22 -17.06
C SER A 99 -8.55 4.02 -17.76
N ASP A 100 -7.96 4.22 -18.93
CA ASP A 100 -7.31 3.16 -19.70
C ASP A 100 -5.99 2.75 -19.05
N THR A 101 -5.26 3.73 -18.53
CA THR A 101 -4.02 3.51 -17.77
C THR A 101 -4.27 2.66 -16.54
N LEU A 102 -5.26 3.03 -15.74
CA LEU A 102 -5.63 2.27 -14.54
C LEU A 102 -6.11 0.85 -14.90
N ARG A 103 -6.92 0.68 -15.96
CA ARG A 103 -7.34 -0.63 -16.44
C ARG A 103 -6.16 -1.50 -16.89
N ALA A 104 -5.20 -0.91 -17.59
CA ALA A 104 -4.00 -1.64 -18.03
C ALA A 104 -3.15 -2.11 -16.84
N ARG A 105 -2.94 -1.25 -15.83
CA ARG A 105 -2.26 -1.59 -14.57
C ARG A 105 -3.00 -2.68 -13.80
N GLN A 106 -4.33 -2.55 -13.68
CA GLN A 106 -5.21 -3.55 -13.07
C GLN A 106 -5.04 -4.93 -13.75
N SER A 107 -4.95 -4.98 -15.07
CA SER A 107 -4.79 -6.23 -15.82
C SER A 107 -3.48 -6.97 -15.53
N VAL A 108 -2.40 -6.24 -15.19
CA VAL A 108 -1.12 -6.83 -14.77
C VAL A 108 -1.29 -7.48 -13.41
N ILE A 109 -1.97 -6.79 -12.49
CA ILE A 109 -2.22 -7.26 -11.13
C ILE A 109 -3.04 -8.56 -11.16
N ILE A 110 -4.14 -8.60 -11.91
CA ILE A 110 -4.98 -9.80 -12.08
C ILE A 110 -4.17 -11.00 -12.60
N GLY A 111 -3.23 -10.74 -13.52
CA GLY A 111 -2.44 -11.78 -14.16
C GLY A 111 -1.37 -12.42 -13.28
N LYS A 112 -1.01 -11.79 -12.14
CA LYS A 112 0.08 -12.26 -11.27
C LYS A 112 -0.47 -13.02 -10.06
N ARG A 113 -0.56 -14.35 -10.21
CA ARG A 113 -0.99 -15.27 -9.14
C ARG A 113 -0.01 -15.37 -7.98
N ASP A 114 1.26 -15.06 -8.21
CA ASP A 114 2.34 -15.18 -7.22
C ASP A 114 2.51 -13.92 -6.37
N LEU A 115 1.91 -12.81 -6.82
CA LEU A 115 1.77 -11.64 -5.99
C LEU A 115 0.66 -11.92 -4.99
N GLN A 116 0.98 -11.72 -3.73
CA GLN A 116 0.05 -11.73 -2.60
C GLN A 116 -0.92 -10.54 -2.63
N VAL A 117 -1.37 -10.15 -3.85
CA VAL A 117 -2.28 -9.06 -4.19
C VAL A 117 -3.66 -9.64 -4.42
N THR A 118 -4.45 -9.66 -3.35
CA THR A 118 -5.76 -10.34 -3.28
C THR A 118 -6.94 -9.48 -3.70
N ALA A 119 -6.77 -8.16 -3.81
CA ALA A 119 -7.86 -7.25 -4.19
C ALA A 119 -7.32 -6.03 -4.93
N HIS A 120 -8.00 -5.68 -6.01
CA HIS A 120 -7.85 -4.42 -6.71
C HIS A 120 -9.27 -3.93 -7.00
N GLN A 121 -9.59 -2.71 -6.58
CA GLN A 121 -10.83 -2.05 -6.97
C GLN A 121 -10.45 -0.84 -7.81
N LEU A 122 -10.84 -0.86 -9.08
CA LEU A 122 -10.76 0.36 -9.86
C LEU A 122 -11.99 1.19 -9.49
N ASP A 123 -11.78 2.25 -8.72
CA ASP A 123 -12.73 3.37 -8.75
C ASP A 123 -12.22 4.34 -9.80
N ALA A 124 -12.67 4.16 -11.05
CA ALA A 124 -12.27 5.02 -12.15
C ALA A 124 -12.81 6.46 -11.98
N ALA A 125 -13.88 6.65 -11.20
CA ALA A 125 -14.39 7.97 -10.87
C ALA A 125 -13.54 8.66 -9.80
N ALA A 126 -13.01 7.90 -8.83
CA ALA A 126 -12.10 8.39 -7.80
C ALA A 126 -10.61 8.31 -8.17
N GLY A 127 -10.27 7.69 -9.31
CA GLY A 127 -8.90 7.50 -9.78
C GLY A 127 -8.06 6.66 -8.82
N MET A 128 -8.57 5.55 -8.28
CA MET A 128 -7.86 4.77 -7.26
C MET A 128 -7.47 3.37 -7.74
N LEU A 129 -6.29 2.90 -7.29
CA LEU A 129 -5.80 1.54 -7.46
C LEU A 129 -5.33 0.99 -6.12
N TYR A 130 -5.88 -0.15 -5.71
CA TYR A 130 -5.57 -0.79 -4.43
C TYR A 130 -4.67 -2.01 -4.66
N TYR A 131 -3.70 -2.15 -3.78
CA TYR A 131 -2.79 -3.28 -3.69
C TYR A 131 -2.83 -3.84 -2.28
N GLN A 132 -2.83 -5.15 -2.20
CA GLN A 132 -2.65 -5.88 -0.95
C GLN A 132 -1.35 -6.66 -1.06
N PHE A 133 -0.55 -6.73 0.00
CA PHE A 133 0.65 -7.52 0.04
C PHE A 133 0.68 -8.25 1.36
N TYR A 134 1.00 -9.53 1.33
CA TYR A 134 1.45 -10.22 2.53
C TYR A 134 2.99 -10.20 2.52
N TRP A 135 3.57 -10.05 3.70
CA TRP A 135 5.00 -10.01 3.89
C TRP A 135 5.36 -10.84 5.12
N PRO A 136 6.45 -11.64 5.11
CA PRO A 136 6.86 -12.37 6.30
C PRO A 136 7.16 -11.40 7.46
N ALA A 137 6.47 -11.55 8.59
CA ALA A 137 6.75 -10.76 9.79
C ALA A 137 7.99 -11.26 10.56
N GLY A 138 8.52 -12.44 10.18
CA GLY A 138 9.77 -12.97 10.68
C GLY A 138 10.96 -12.36 9.94
N GLY A 139 11.90 -11.76 10.69
CA GLY A 139 13.14 -11.22 10.14
C GLY A 139 13.66 -10.01 10.93
N GLU A 140 14.89 -9.62 10.63
CA GLU A 140 15.56 -8.48 11.24
C GLU A 140 15.33 -7.15 10.48
N ARG A 141 14.63 -7.20 9.33
CA ARG A 141 14.36 -6.01 8.51
C ARG A 141 13.38 -5.10 9.23
N ASP A 142 13.71 -3.81 9.27
CA ASP A 142 12.79 -2.76 9.67
C ASP A 142 11.66 -2.58 8.64
N LEU A 143 10.59 -1.91 9.06
CA LEU A 143 9.43 -1.62 8.24
C LEU A 143 9.77 -0.71 7.05
N GLU A 144 10.75 0.19 7.19
CA GLU A 144 11.14 1.08 6.08
C GLU A 144 11.68 0.28 4.90
N THR A 145 12.57 -0.68 5.16
CA THR A 145 13.13 -1.59 4.16
C THR A 145 12.05 -2.46 3.49
N VAL A 146 11.04 -2.87 4.27
CA VAL A 146 9.87 -3.60 3.73
C VAL A 146 9.09 -2.71 2.77
N LEU A 147 8.80 -1.47 3.18
CA LEU A 147 8.04 -0.51 2.38
C LEU A 147 8.78 -0.09 1.10
N ASP A 148 10.10 0.09 1.16
CA ASP A 148 10.94 0.32 -0.02
C ASP A 148 10.80 -0.81 -1.05
N SER A 149 10.82 -2.06 -0.59
CA SER A 149 10.66 -3.23 -1.46
C SER A 149 9.26 -3.30 -2.09
N LEU A 150 8.23 -2.93 -1.33
CA LEU A 150 6.85 -2.89 -1.82
C LEU A 150 6.64 -1.75 -2.80
N ARG A 151 7.24 -0.59 -2.55
CA ARG A 151 7.24 0.56 -3.47
C ARG A 151 7.84 0.17 -4.80
N ASP A 152 9.00 -0.48 -4.82
CA ASP A 152 9.63 -0.92 -6.07
C ASP A 152 8.76 -1.92 -6.82
N THR A 153 8.06 -2.79 -6.08
CA THR A 153 7.09 -3.73 -6.65
C THR A 153 5.90 -3.00 -7.27
N VAL A 154 5.30 -2.02 -6.58
CA VAL A 154 4.21 -1.19 -7.11
C VAL A 154 4.65 -0.45 -8.37
N CYS A 155 5.79 0.25 -8.33
CA CYS A 155 6.32 0.95 -9.49
C CYS A 155 6.55 0.02 -10.69
N ALA A 156 7.08 -1.18 -10.46
CA ALA A 156 7.28 -2.16 -11.52
C ALA A 156 5.95 -2.64 -12.13
N LEU A 157 4.93 -2.87 -11.31
CA LEU A 157 3.59 -3.26 -11.79
C LEU A 157 2.94 -2.16 -12.61
N GLU A 158 3.08 -0.92 -12.18
CA GLU A 158 2.55 0.23 -12.90
C GLU A 158 3.26 0.44 -14.23
N ALA A 159 4.60 0.32 -14.25
CA ALA A 159 5.40 0.40 -15.46
C ALA A 159 5.03 -0.70 -16.46
N GLU A 160 4.84 -1.93 -15.99
CA GLU A 160 4.37 -3.05 -16.83
C GLU A 160 2.97 -2.76 -17.41
N GLY A 161 2.06 -2.19 -16.61
CA GLY A 161 0.73 -1.78 -17.06
C GLY A 161 0.79 -0.70 -18.14
N ASN A 162 1.62 0.31 -17.93
CA ASN A 162 1.84 1.38 -18.90
C ASN A 162 2.44 0.83 -20.20
N ALA A 163 3.38 -0.11 -20.13
CA ALA A 163 3.96 -0.75 -21.32
C ALA A 163 2.88 -1.45 -22.17
N ARG A 164 1.87 -2.08 -21.54
CA ARG A 164 0.75 -2.71 -22.27
C ARG A 164 -0.08 -1.71 -23.07
N LEU A 165 -0.14 -0.43 -22.68
CA LEU A 165 -0.85 0.60 -23.47
C LEU A 165 -0.14 0.87 -24.79
N TRP A 166 1.19 0.87 -24.78
CA TRP A 166 2.02 1.07 -25.97
C TRP A 166 1.96 -0.11 -26.94
N TYR A 167 2.01 -1.32 -26.42
CA TYR A 167 2.13 -2.55 -27.23
C TYR A 167 0.81 -3.31 -27.42
N GLY A 168 -0.24 -2.98 -26.66
CA GLY A 168 -1.55 -3.64 -26.65
C GLY A 168 -2.57 -3.08 -27.63
N ALA A 169 -2.27 -1.99 -28.35
CA ALA A 169 -3.11 -1.43 -29.41
C ALA A 169 -3.33 -2.37 -30.62
N VAL A 170 -2.77 -3.59 -30.60
CA VAL A 170 -2.93 -4.61 -31.67
C VAL A 170 -4.19 -5.47 -31.50
N TRP A 171 -4.94 -5.36 -30.39
CA TRP A 171 -6.15 -6.17 -30.16
C TRP A 171 -7.46 -5.41 -30.38
N GLY A 172 -7.59 -4.77 -31.55
CA GLY A 172 -8.77 -3.95 -31.86
C GLY A 172 -8.92 -3.57 -33.34
N SER A 173 -8.81 -4.53 -34.26
CA SER A 173 -9.41 -4.42 -35.59
C SER A 173 -9.69 -5.83 -36.15
N GLY A 174 -10.59 -6.53 -35.46
CA GLY A 174 -11.25 -7.72 -35.98
C GLY A 174 -12.75 -7.42 -36.08
N GLU A 175 -13.10 -6.40 -36.86
CA GLU A 175 -14.46 -6.33 -37.40
C GLU A 175 -14.64 -7.53 -38.31
N THR A 176 -15.51 -8.43 -37.88
CA THR A 176 -16.09 -9.49 -38.70
C THR A 176 -16.89 -8.84 -39.84
N GLU A 177 -16.44 -9.04 -41.07
CA GLU A 177 -17.33 -9.23 -42.23
C GLU A 177 -17.57 -10.72 -42.45
#